data_AF-A0A7Y0QZX3-F1
#
_entry.id   AF-A0A7Y0QZX3-F1
#
_cell.length_a   1.000
_cell.length_b   1.000
_cell.length_c   1.000
_cell.angle_alpha   90.00
_cell.angle_beta   90.00
_cell.angle_gamma   90.00
#
_symmetry.space_group_name_H-M   'P 1'
#
loop_
_entity.id
_entity.type
_entity.pdbx_description
1 polymer ?
#
loop_
_entity_poly.entity_id
_entity_poly.type
_entity_poly.pdbx_seq_one_letter_code
_entity_poly.pdbx_strand_id
1 'polypeptide(L)'
;MKDSKLDPELLEKATEIFSELGLPVELAINVFLAKAVQAQGFPFPVALEGDNTAAQSGGNRISNAEITESIQHLVEERLSLSEIDNLTQLGYCRTAFGLSFPVLKISKTARPEDVRRTAKDAKGRNRYSTTKVAQRDGQTYLICTQWTDRHRPAFVRWQQTFGDS
;
A
#
# COMPACT_ATOMS: atom_id res chain seq x y z
N MET A 1 -35.30 7.52 -27.59
CA MET A 1 -34.21 6.88 -26.81
C MET A 1 -33.99 5.51 -27.41
N LYS A 2 -32.78 5.16 -27.84
CA LYS A 2 -32.51 3.85 -28.45
C LYS A 2 -32.67 2.76 -27.40
N ASP A 3 -33.42 1.71 -27.71
CA ASP A 3 -33.52 0.49 -26.90
C ASP A 3 -32.15 -0.19 -26.84
N SER A 4 -31.36 0.13 -25.82
CA SER A 4 -30.13 -0.61 -25.51
C SER A 4 -30.52 -1.93 -24.85
N LYS A 5 -30.82 -2.95 -25.66
CA LYS A 5 -31.03 -4.30 -25.15
C LYS A 5 -29.68 -4.92 -24.79
N LEU A 6 -29.59 -5.46 -23.57
CA LEU A 6 -28.52 -6.37 -23.20
C LEU A 6 -28.56 -7.59 -24.12
N ASP A 7 -27.39 -8.13 -24.44
CA ASP A 7 -27.30 -9.36 -25.23
C ASP A 7 -28.05 -10.50 -24.51
N PRO A 8 -29.08 -11.10 -25.12
CA PRO A 8 -29.90 -12.12 -24.47
C PRO A 8 -29.10 -13.39 -24.13
N GLU A 9 -28.12 -13.78 -24.96
CA GLU A 9 -27.30 -14.97 -24.68
C GLU A 9 -26.36 -14.73 -23.49
N LEU A 10 -25.82 -13.50 -23.38
CA LEU A 10 -24.99 -13.11 -22.25
C LEU A 10 -25.81 -13.04 -20.96
N LEU A 11 -27.04 -12.52 -21.04
CA LEU A 11 -27.94 -12.39 -19.90
C LEU A 11 -28.34 -13.76 -19.34
N GLU A 12 -28.63 -14.73 -20.21
CA GLU A 12 -28.95 -16.10 -19.81
C GLU A 12 -27.77 -16.74 -19.06
N LYS A 13 -26.56 -16.71 -19.64
CA LYS A 13 -25.34 -17.23 -18.99
C LYS A 13 -25.04 -16.56 -17.66
N ALA A 14 -25.18 -15.24 -17.59
CA ALA A 14 -24.99 -14.49 -16.35
C ALA A 14 -26.02 -14.89 -15.28
N THR A 15 -27.26 -15.13 -15.68
CA THR A 15 -28.35 -15.55 -14.77
C THR A 15 -28.07 -16.90 -14.13
N GLU A 16 -27.54 -17.87 -14.89
CA GLU A 16 -27.13 -19.16 -14.35
C GLU A 16 -26.05 -18.99 -13.27
N ILE A 17 -24.99 -18.24 -13.58
CA ILE A 17 -23.87 -17.99 -12.65
C ILE A 17 -24.34 -17.29 -11.37
N PHE A 18 -25.15 -16.24 -11.49
CA PHE A 18 -25.60 -15.50 -10.31
C PHE A 18 -26.63 -16.29 -9.48
N SER A 19 -27.42 -17.16 -10.11
CA SER A 19 -28.33 -18.06 -9.41
C SER A 19 -27.56 -19.07 -8.55
N GLU A 20 -26.43 -19.60 -9.04
CA GLU A 20 -25.54 -20.45 -8.22
C GLU A 20 -24.96 -19.70 -7.01
N LEU A 21 -24.75 -18.39 -7.15
CA LEU A 21 -24.30 -17.51 -6.06
C LEU A 21 -25.44 -17.05 -5.14
N GLY A 22 -26.68 -17.44 -5.40
CA GLY A 22 -27.87 -17.06 -4.62
C GLY A 22 -28.31 -15.61 -4.85
N LEU A 23 -28.00 -15.04 -6.02
CA LEU A 23 -28.26 -13.64 -6.36
C LEU A 23 -29.11 -13.53 -7.64
N PRO A 24 -30.22 -12.78 -7.62
CA PRO A 24 -30.93 -12.41 -8.85
C PRO A 24 -30.03 -11.57 -9.77
N VAL A 25 -30.12 -11.79 -11.08
CA VAL A 25 -29.30 -11.08 -12.08
C VAL A 25 -29.54 -9.57 -12.05
N GLU A 26 -30.76 -9.14 -11.74
CA GLU A 26 -31.12 -7.72 -11.59
C GLU A 26 -30.36 -7.08 -10.43
N LEU A 27 -30.17 -7.82 -9.34
CA LEU A 27 -29.38 -7.35 -8.19
C LEU A 27 -27.90 -7.25 -8.57
N ALA A 28 -27.36 -8.22 -9.31
CA ALA A 28 -25.98 -8.18 -9.79
C ALA A 28 -25.74 -6.98 -10.74
N ILE A 29 -26.69 -6.68 -11.64
CA ILE A 29 -26.65 -5.50 -12.51
C ILE A 29 -26.63 -4.22 -11.68
N ASN A 30 -27.49 -4.10 -10.67
CA ASN A 30 -27.53 -2.94 -9.80
C ASN A 30 -26.22 -2.75 -9.02
N VAL A 31 -25.63 -3.84 -8.52
CA VAL A 31 -24.31 -3.81 -7.86
C VAL A 31 -23.23 -3.34 -8.84
N PHE A 32 -23.21 -3.87 -10.06
CA PHE A 32 -22.28 -3.44 -11.10
C PHE A 32 -22.39 -1.93 -11.37
N LEU A 33 -23.61 -1.42 -11.59
CA LEU A 33 -23.86 0.00 -11.85
C LEU A 33 -23.48 0.87 -10.64
N ALA A 34 -23.83 0.45 -9.42
CA ALA A 34 -23.43 1.16 -8.20
C ALA A 34 -21.90 1.24 -8.05
N LYS A 35 -21.20 0.16 -8.39
CA LYS A 35 -19.72 0.13 -8.39
C LYS A 35 -19.13 1.01 -9.48
N ALA A 36 -19.73 1.07 -10.67
CA ALA A 36 -19.29 1.93 -11.74
C ALA A 36 -19.40 3.42 -11.35
N VAL A 37 -20.53 3.80 -10.74
CA VAL A 37 -20.76 5.14 -10.21
C VAL A 37 -19.76 5.47 -9.09
N GLN A 38 -19.55 4.55 -8.16
CA GLN A 38 -18.58 4.71 -7.06
C GLN A 38 -17.15 4.92 -7.58
N ALA A 39 -16.76 4.18 -8.61
CA ALA A 39 -15.42 4.23 -9.19
C ALA A 39 -15.24 5.37 -10.22
N GLN A 40 -16.32 6.04 -10.61
CA GLN A 40 -16.33 6.98 -11.75
C GLN A 40 -15.70 6.36 -13.02
N GLY A 41 -15.99 5.08 -13.26
CA GLY A 41 -15.32 4.30 -14.29
C GLY A 41 -15.81 2.85 -14.34
N PHE A 42 -15.09 2.00 -15.06
CA PHE A 42 -15.45 0.59 -15.18
C PHE A 42 -15.17 -0.13 -13.84
N PRO A 43 -16.15 -0.84 -13.23
CA PRO A 43 -16.03 -1.39 -11.86
C PRO A 43 -15.12 -2.63 -11.74
N PHE A 44 -14.54 -3.03 -12.86
CA PHE A 44 -13.44 -3.96 -12.96
C PHE A 44 -12.49 -3.46 -14.05
N PRO A 45 -11.21 -3.79 -13.96
CA PRO A 45 -10.24 -3.36 -14.96
C PRO A 45 -10.48 -4.05 -16.31
N VAL A 46 -10.41 -3.26 -17.37
CA VAL A 46 -10.56 -3.72 -18.76
C VAL A 46 -9.20 -3.62 -19.43
N ALA A 47 -8.60 -4.76 -19.76
CA ALA A 47 -7.34 -4.86 -20.50
C ALA A 47 -7.49 -5.90 -21.63
N LEU A 48 -6.69 -5.78 -22.70
CA LEU A 48 -6.67 -6.75 -23.80
C LEU A 48 -6.07 -8.07 -23.32
N GLU A 49 -6.63 -9.20 -23.76
CA GLU A 49 -6.12 -10.53 -23.39
C GLU A 49 -4.65 -10.68 -23.81
N GLY A 50 -3.76 -10.62 -22.82
CA GLY A 50 -2.31 -10.55 -23.01
C GLY A 50 -1.63 -9.65 -21.99
N ASP A 51 -2.31 -8.59 -21.54
CA ASP A 51 -1.87 -7.77 -20.41
C ASP A 51 -2.41 -8.35 -19.10
N ASN A 52 -1.92 -9.54 -18.78
CA ASN A 52 -2.16 -10.20 -17.50
C ASN A 52 -1.26 -9.58 -16.40
N THR A 53 -1.29 -8.25 -16.26
CA THR A 53 -0.79 -7.57 -15.07
C THR A 53 -1.96 -7.20 -14.18
N ALA A 54 -2.41 -8.22 -13.44
CA ALA A 54 -2.99 -8.12 -12.11
C ALA A 54 -4.00 -6.99 -11.90
N ALA A 55 -5.06 -7.06 -12.69
CA ALA A 55 -6.16 -6.15 -12.56
C ALA A 55 -7.21 -6.84 -11.64
N GLN A 56 -6.87 -6.90 -10.35
CA GLN A 56 -7.74 -7.36 -9.27
C GLN A 56 -8.33 -6.14 -8.56
N SER A 57 -9.66 -6.07 -8.52
CA SER A 57 -10.40 -5.17 -7.64
C SER A 57 -10.10 -5.48 -6.18
N GLY A 58 -9.25 -4.66 -5.54
CA GLY A 58 -9.00 -4.65 -4.10
C GLY A 58 -8.12 -3.44 -3.78
N GLY A 59 -8.58 -2.54 -2.91
CA GLY A 59 -7.93 -1.25 -2.65
C GLY A 59 -6.40 -1.35 -2.60
N ASN A 60 -5.75 -0.51 -3.41
CA ASN A 60 -4.32 -0.44 -3.68
C ASN A 60 -3.48 -0.85 -2.44
N ARG A 61 -3.16 -2.15 -2.32
CA ARG A 61 -2.44 -2.70 -1.17
C ARG A 61 -0.96 -2.42 -1.42
N ILE A 62 -0.52 -1.22 -1.02
CA ILE A 62 0.89 -0.83 -1.08
C ILE A 62 1.78 -1.90 -0.44
N SER A 63 2.76 -2.41 -1.17
CA SER A 63 3.67 -3.47 -0.72
C SER A 63 4.73 -2.96 0.27
N ASN A 64 5.46 -3.86 0.94
CA ASN A 64 6.54 -3.43 1.85
C ASN A 64 7.70 -2.77 1.09
N ALA A 65 7.94 -3.17 -0.16
CA ALA A 65 8.96 -2.55 -1.00
C ALA A 65 8.57 -1.09 -1.32
N GLU A 66 7.33 -0.87 -1.75
CA GLU A 66 6.80 0.47 -2.03
C GLU A 66 6.75 1.36 -0.78
N ILE A 67 6.37 0.81 0.38
CA ILE A 67 6.44 1.55 1.66
C ILE A 67 7.89 1.95 1.95
N THR A 68 8.84 1.02 1.79
CA THR A 68 10.26 1.29 2.05
C THR A 68 10.80 2.38 1.13
N GLU A 69 10.47 2.32 -0.16
CA GLU A 69 10.84 3.31 -1.16
C GLU A 69 10.21 4.68 -0.89
N SER A 70 8.91 4.69 -0.55
CA SER A 70 8.19 5.91 -0.22
C SER A 70 8.78 6.60 1.01
N ILE A 71 9.09 5.84 2.07
CA ILE A 71 9.74 6.38 3.27
C ILE A 71 11.12 6.93 2.92
N GLN A 72 11.91 6.22 2.11
CA GLN A 72 13.23 6.68 1.70
C GLN A 72 13.14 8.05 1.03
N HIS A 73 12.32 8.15 -0.02
CA HIS A 73 12.12 9.39 -0.77
C HIS A 73 11.61 10.53 0.12
N LEU A 74 10.61 10.26 0.97
CA LEU A 74 10.07 11.27 1.88
C LEU A 74 11.14 11.78 2.86
N VAL A 75 11.94 10.90 3.45
CA VAL A 75 13.01 11.30 4.38
C VAL A 75 14.09 12.13 3.69
N GLU A 76 14.47 11.75 2.47
CA GLU A 76 15.53 12.43 1.73
C GLU A 76 15.09 13.80 1.22
N GLU A 77 13.82 13.94 0.79
CA GLU A 77 13.39 15.10 0.00
C GLU A 77 12.32 15.99 0.65
N ARG A 78 11.45 15.44 1.51
CA ARG A 78 10.19 16.12 1.88
C ARG A 78 10.02 16.37 3.37
N LEU A 79 10.37 15.40 4.21
CA LEU A 79 10.11 15.48 5.64
C LEU A 79 10.98 16.54 6.30
N SER A 80 10.38 17.23 7.26
CA SER A 80 11.12 18.10 8.19
C SER A 80 11.96 17.26 9.15
N LEU A 81 13.02 17.86 9.71
CA LEU A 81 13.87 17.18 10.69
C LEU A 81 13.10 16.74 11.94
N SER A 82 12.08 17.50 12.35
CA SER A 82 11.21 17.11 13.46
C SER A 82 10.38 15.87 13.13
N GLU A 83 9.90 15.73 11.89
CA GLU A 83 9.15 14.53 11.51
C GLU A 83 10.07 13.31 11.34
N ILE A 84 11.30 13.52 10.85
CA ILE A 84 12.33 12.49 10.84
C ILE A 84 12.64 12.02 12.27
N ASP A 85 12.80 12.96 13.23
CA ASP A 85 12.99 12.61 14.64
C ASP A 85 11.82 11.81 15.18
N ASN A 86 10.57 12.25 14.94
CA ASN A 86 9.35 11.51 15.30
C ASN A 86 9.39 10.05 14.79
N LEU A 87 9.83 9.81 13.55
CA LEU A 87 9.93 8.46 12.99
C LEU A 87 11.00 7.58 13.66
N THR A 88 11.91 8.15 14.44
CA THR A 88 12.85 7.40 15.31
C THR A 88 12.26 7.06 16.69
N GLN A 89 11.16 7.72 17.07
CA GLN A 89 10.53 7.55 18.38
C GLN A 89 9.48 6.43 18.36
N LEU A 90 9.67 5.39 19.18
CA LEU A 90 8.72 4.28 19.28
C LEU A 90 7.29 4.72 19.66
N GLY A 91 7.17 5.70 20.56
CA GLY A 91 5.87 6.21 21.00
C GLY A 91 5.08 6.81 19.84
N TYR A 92 5.73 7.63 19.02
CA TYR A 92 5.13 8.19 17.82
C TYR A 92 4.75 7.11 16.83
N CYS A 93 5.66 6.21 16.47
CA CYS A 93 5.39 5.17 15.47
C CYS A 93 4.29 4.19 15.88
N ARG A 94 4.16 3.92 17.19
CA ARG A 94 3.05 3.11 17.72
C ARG A 94 1.71 3.82 17.55
N THR A 95 1.65 5.11 17.84
CA THR A 95 0.42 5.92 17.71
C THR A 95 0.06 6.16 16.24
N ALA A 96 1.04 6.52 15.41
CA ALA A 96 0.83 6.86 14.01
C ALA A 96 0.57 5.64 13.13
N PHE A 97 1.27 4.52 13.35
CA PHE A 97 1.25 3.35 12.45
C PHE A 97 0.82 2.03 13.10
N GLY A 98 0.72 1.97 14.43
CA GLY A 98 0.52 0.71 15.16
C GLY A 98 1.77 -0.19 15.18
N LEU A 99 2.96 0.37 14.88
CA LEU A 99 4.21 -0.37 14.87
C LEU A 99 4.79 -0.52 16.27
N SER A 100 5.34 -1.70 16.57
CA SER A 100 6.07 -1.97 17.82
C SER A 100 7.56 -1.61 17.73
N PHE A 101 7.96 -0.95 16.64
CA PHE A 101 9.33 -0.54 16.36
C PHE A 101 9.30 0.87 15.74
N PRO A 102 10.34 1.69 15.98
CA PRO A 102 10.56 2.89 15.18
C PRO A 102 10.56 2.59 13.69
N VAL A 103 10.04 3.52 12.89
CA VAL A 103 10.10 3.44 11.42
C VAL A 103 11.53 3.64 10.94
N LEU A 104 12.25 4.57 11.58
CA LEU A 104 13.64 4.87 11.31
C LEU A 104 14.53 4.45 12.46
N LYS A 105 15.72 3.96 12.13
CA LYS A 105 16.78 3.68 13.10
C LYS A 105 18.09 4.26 12.62
N ILE A 106 18.72 5.05 13.48
CA ILE A 106 19.98 5.73 13.17
C ILE A 106 21.13 4.71 13.12
N SER A 107 21.91 4.72 12.04
CA SER A 107 23.18 4.00 11.97
C SER A 107 24.33 4.84 12.54
N LYS A 108 25.33 4.18 13.12
CA LYS A 108 26.59 4.85 13.50
C LYS A 108 27.32 5.43 12.27
N THR A 109 27.35 4.68 11.18
CA THR A 109 27.96 5.10 9.91
C THR A 109 27.18 4.53 8.73
N ALA A 110 27.43 5.06 7.53
CA ALA A 110 26.89 4.51 6.28
C ALA A 110 27.54 3.20 5.84
N ARG A 111 28.53 2.67 6.59
CA ARG A 111 29.25 1.48 6.18
C ARG A 111 28.37 0.22 6.24
N PRO A 112 28.47 -0.70 5.26
CA PRO A 112 27.60 -1.89 5.20
C PRO A 112 27.58 -2.75 6.47
N GLU A 113 28.71 -2.90 7.16
CA GLU A 113 28.82 -3.66 8.41
C GLU A 113 28.01 -3.03 9.55
N ASP A 114 28.01 -1.69 9.63
CA ASP A 114 27.28 -0.95 10.65
C ASP A 114 25.77 -1.00 10.36
N VAL A 115 25.39 -0.88 9.10
CA VAL A 115 24.00 -1.06 8.65
C VAL A 115 23.50 -2.47 8.99
N ARG A 116 24.23 -3.53 8.60
CA ARG A 116 23.83 -4.92 8.89
C ARG A 116 23.71 -5.21 10.38
N ARG A 117 24.60 -4.63 11.20
CA ARG A 117 24.54 -4.77 12.66
C ARG A 117 23.34 -4.02 13.24
N THR A 118 23.07 -2.81 12.76
CA THR A 118 21.99 -1.95 13.26
C THR A 118 20.60 -2.45 12.85
N ALA A 119 20.49 -3.13 11.71
CA ALA A 119 19.23 -3.66 11.17
C ALA A 119 18.56 -4.73 12.05
N LYS A 120 19.30 -5.32 13.00
CA LYS A 120 18.82 -6.39 13.87
C LYS A 120 18.12 -5.84 15.13
N ASP A 121 17.14 -6.59 15.61
CA ASP A 121 16.53 -6.41 16.94
C ASP A 121 17.37 -7.07 18.04
N ALA A 122 16.93 -6.93 19.30
CA ALA A 122 17.58 -7.55 20.47
C ALA A 122 17.59 -9.09 20.41
N LYS A 123 16.73 -9.70 19.57
CA LYS A 123 16.67 -11.15 19.32
C LYS A 123 17.50 -11.55 18.09
N GLY A 124 18.29 -10.62 17.52
CA GLY A 124 19.16 -10.86 16.37
C GLY A 124 18.44 -10.95 15.02
N ARG A 125 17.14 -10.65 14.96
CA ARG A 125 16.33 -10.76 13.73
C ARG A 125 16.34 -9.44 12.96
N ASN A 126 16.43 -9.51 11.64
CA ASN A 126 16.35 -8.31 10.80
C ASN A 126 14.96 -7.68 10.87
N ARG A 127 14.92 -6.39 11.20
CA ARG A 127 13.70 -5.56 11.24
C ARG A 127 13.76 -4.38 10.30
N TYR A 128 14.97 -3.98 9.94
CA TYR A 128 15.21 -2.86 9.05
C TYR A 128 15.93 -3.34 7.78
N SER A 129 15.78 -2.58 6.72
CA SER A 129 16.42 -2.85 5.44
C SER A 129 17.94 -2.70 5.57
N THR A 130 18.66 -3.63 4.95
CA THR A 130 20.12 -3.58 4.84
C THR A 130 20.60 -3.07 3.49
N THR A 131 19.68 -2.90 2.53
CA THR A 131 19.97 -2.51 1.15
C THR A 131 19.41 -1.16 0.78
N LYS A 132 18.28 -0.76 1.39
CA LYS A 132 17.65 0.55 1.24
C LYS A 132 17.75 1.33 2.54
N VAL A 133 18.51 2.41 2.52
CA VAL A 133 18.72 3.33 3.65
C VAL A 133 18.46 4.75 3.16
N ALA A 134 17.96 5.61 4.04
CA ALA A 134 17.80 7.02 3.73
C ALA A 134 18.99 7.83 4.26
N GLN A 135 19.38 8.89 3.53
CA GLN A 135 20.43 9.82 3.95
C GLN A 135 19.88 11.24 4.09
N ARG A 136 20.01 11.83 5.27
CA ARG A 136 19.62 13.23 5.50
C ARG A 136 20.59 13.89 6.46
N ASP A 137 21.10 15.06 6.10
CA ASP A 137 21.97 15.90 6.93
C ASP A 137 23.20 15.17 7.50
N GLY A 138 23.83 14.33 6.68
CA GLY A 138 25.00 13.54 7.07
C GLY A 138 24.68 12.33 7.96
N GLN A 139 23.40 12.08 8.24
CA GLN A 139 22.94 10.96 9.04
C GLN A 139 22.32 9.86 8.15
N THR A 140 22.69 8.61 8.42
CA THR A 140 22.11 7.43 7.79
C THR A 140 20.98 6.84 8.63
N TYR A 141 19.83 6.63 8.01
CA TYR A 141 18.64 6.04 8.62
C TYR A 141 18.29 4.71 7.95
N LEU A 142 18.17 3.67 8.75
CA LEU A 142 17.64 2.38 8.32
C LEU A 142 16.11 2.40 8.39
N ILE A 143 15.46 1.79 7.41
CA ILE A 143 14.01 1.82 7.27
C ILE A 143 13.40 0.49 7.70
N CYS A 144 12.40 0.52 8.57
CA CYS A 144 11.69 -0.66 9.04
C CYS A 144 10.97 -1.37 7.88
N THR A 145 11.14 -2.69 7.78
CA THR A 145 10.55 -3.52 6.71
C THR A 145 9.35 -4.34 7.18
N GLN A 146 9.00 -4.26 8.47
CA GLN A 146 7.96 -5.08 9.10
C GLN A 146 6.55 -4.46 8.99
N TRP A 147 6.16 -4.12 7.78
CA TRP A 147 4.80 -3.66 7.49
C TRP A 147 3.90 -4.86 7.21
N THR A 148 2.76 -4.94 7.88
CA THR A 148 1.73 -5.96 7.66
C THR A 148 0.44 -5.24 7.28
N ASP A 149 -0.55 -5.99 6.82
CA ASP A 149 -1.78 -5.41 6.29
C ASP A 149 -2.51 -4.48 7.25
N ARG A 150 -2.41 -4.72 8.57
CA ARG A 150 -3.00 -3.84 9.59
C ARG A 150 -2.34 -2.46 9.66
N HIS A 151 -1.08 -2.32 9.24
CA HIS A 151 -0.34 -1.05 9.28
C HIS A 151 -0.54 -0.22 8.00
N ARG A 152 -0.82 -0.87 6.86
CA ARG A 152 -0.86 -0.21 5.54
C ARG A 152 -1.84 0.97 5.45
N PRO A 153 -3.09 0.89 5.99
CA PRO A 153 -4.00 2.03 5.94
C PRO A 153 -3.48 3.25 6.72
N ALA A 154 -2.78 3.02 7.83
CA ALA A 154 -2.19 4.09 8.61
C ALA A 154 -1.01 4.74 7.88
N PHE A 155 -0.18 3.92 7.21
CA PHE A 155 0.89 4.43 6.34
C PHE A 155 0.34 5.30 5.21
N VAL A 156 -0.68 4.83 4.48
CA VAL A 156 -1.26 5.59 3.35
C VAL A 156 -1.82 6.93 3.82
N ARG A 157 -2.52 6.99 4.96
CA ARG A 157 -3.03 8.26 5.52
C ARG A 157 -1.90 9.20 5.93
N TRP A 158 -0.86 8.68 6.58
CA TRP A 158 0.31 9.47 6.94
C TRP A 158 1.02 9.98 5.68
N GLN A 159 1.20 9.13 4.67
CA GLN A 159 1.81 9.50 3.40
C GLN A 159 1.02 10.62 2.71
N GLN A 160 -0.31 10.63 2.72
CA GLN A 160 -1.12 11.73 2.15
C GLN A 160 -0.87 13.09 2.79
N THR A 161 -0.32 13.12 4.01
CA THR A 161 0.04 14.39 4.69
C THR A 161 1.34 14.98 4.13
N PHE A 162 2.18 14.15 3.50
CA PHE A 162 3.55 14.51 3.08
C PHE A 162 3.87 14.18 1.61
N GLY A 163 3.03 13.40 0.94
CA GLY A 163 3.12 12.98 -0.45
C GLY A 163 2.39 13.95 -1.38
N ASP A 164 2.79 13.96 -2.65
CA ASP A 164 2.37 14.95 -3.64
C ASP A 164 0.84 15.09 -3.76
N SER A 165 0.37 16.34 -3.75
CA SER A 165 -0.91 16.75 -4.34
C SER A 165 -0.84 16.71 -5.86
#